data_AF-A0A9E5JVN2-F1
#
_entry.id   AF-A0A9E5JVN2-F1
#
_cell.length_a   1.000
_cell.length_b   1.000
_cell.length_c   1.000
_cell.angle_alpha   90.00
_cell.angle_beta   90.00
_cell.angle_gamma   90.00
#
_symmetry.space_group_name_H-M   'P 1'
#
loop_
_entity.id
_entity.type
_entity.pdbx_description
1 polymer ?
#
loop_
_entity_poly.entity_id
_entity_poly.type
_entity_poly.pdbx_seq_one_letter_code
_entity_poly.pdbx_strand_id
1 'polypeptide(L)'
;MSANTTKTQIINDLCEKYPTGPRGRIRKDHYVQQERWVSEYARYKQVHVLAAPLPFHGVELNPFFGYNPVDLYKLEVRSLDAAKDAVRGRRPGESQQALTRRARLLWSRLRPAIEHVKKTGTTGAWCISFKAFDWGHPLRCGLYFHADTAAGAEAQARFIAPMLGASPEMQIDINFHDIITPDEASRLNGAAVNRTLNEKLREIAGLETRLKSAREAAEKLRETAGKMMGAVMLLNTEEEPDAGEKEAE
;
A
#
# COMPACT_ATOMS: atom_id res chain seq x y z
N MET A 1 -6.51 -33.87 -6.50
CA MET A 1 -7.72 -33.19 -5.99
C MET A 1 -7.72 -31.76 -6.51
N SER A 2 -8.82 -31.27 -7.08
CA SER A 2 -8.85 -29.90 -7.62
C SER A 2 -8.68 -28.87 -6.49
N ALA A 3 -7.95 -27.77 -6.74
CA ALA A 3 -7.75 -26.71 -5.74
C ALA A 3 -9.07 -26.13 -5.18
N ASN A 4 -10.14 -26.14 -5.98
CA ASN A 4 -11.47 -25.69 -5.58
C ASN A 4 -12.16 -26.61 -4.56
N THR A 5 -11.86 -27.91 -4.61
CA THR A 5 -12.39 -28.89 -3.65
C THR A 5 -11.79 -28.63 -2.26
N THR A 6 -10.50 -28.34 -2.18
CA THR A 6 -9.80 -28.03 -0.92
C THR A 6 -10.27 -26.71 -0.32
N LYS A 7 -10.40 -25.62 -1.12
CA LYS A 7 -10.91 -24.33 -0.62
C LYS A 7 -12.29 -24.46 0.03
N THR A 8 -13.18 -25.22 -0.61
CA THR A 8 -14.56 -25.41 -0.14
C THR A 8 -14.63 -26.22 1.15
N GLN A 9 -13.81 -27.27 1.28
CA GLN A 9 -13.71 -28.07 2.51
C GLN A 9 -13.25 -27.21 3.70
N ILE A 10 -12.20 -26.40 3.52
CA ILE A 10 -11.69 -25.52 4.56
C ILE A 10 -12.75 -24.52 5.00
N ILE A 11 -13.43 -23.85 4.05
CA ILE A 11 -14.48 -22.87 4.36
C ILE A 11 -15.63 -23.53 5.11
N ASN A 12 -16.07 -24.72 4.70
CA ASN A 12 -17.16 -25.42 5.36
C ASN A 12 -16.78 -25.79 6.80
N ASP A 13 -15.59 -26.34 7.02
CA ASP A 13 -15.07 -26.68 8.34
C ASP A 13 -14.94 -25.44 9.25
N LEU A 14 -14.39 -24.35 8.72
CA LEU A 14 -14.27 -23.07 9.42
C LEU A 14 -15.61 -22.34 9.60
N CYS A 15 -16.72 -22.83 9.05
CA CYS A 15 -18.07 -22.35 9.35
C CYS A 15 -18.77 -23.15 10.46
N GLU A 16 -18.21 -24.30 10.87
CA GLU A 16 -18.81 -25.14 11.89
C GLU A 16 -18.53 -24.64 13.30
N LYS A 17 -19.38 -24.98 14.27
CA LYS A 17 -19.18 -24.52 15.66
C LYS A 17 -17.83 -24.97 16.22
N TYR A 18 -17.41 -26.19 15.86
CA TYR A 18 -16.15 -26.81 16.27
C TYR A 18 -15.41 -27.31 15.01
N PRO A 19 -14.55 -26.48 14.40
CA PRO A 19 -13.72 -26.90 13.28
C PRO A 19 -12.92 -28.16 13.60
N THR A 20 -12.85 -29.09 12.67
CA THR A 20 -12.15 -30.37 12.85
C THR A 20 -10.71 -30.31 12.35
N GLY A 21 -10.37 -29.26 11.60
CA GLY A 21 -9.04 -29.03 11.03
C GLY A 21 -8.78 -29.91 9.79
N PRO A 22 -7.61 -29.77 9.16
CA PRO A 22 -7.32 -30.42 7.88
C PRO A 22 -7.30 -31.95 7.93
N ARG A 23 -7.08 -32.53 9.12
CA ARG A 23 -7.04 -34.00 9.34
C ARG A 23 -8.27 -34.53 10.08
N GLY A 24 -9.25 -33.69 10.38
CA GLY A 24 -10.46 -34.10 11.12
C GLY A 24 -10.20 -34.59 12.56
N ARG A 25 -9.06 -34.22 13.16
CA ARG A 25 -8.62 -34.73 14.47
C ARG A 25 -9.07 -33.88 15.65
N ILE A 26 -9.47 -32.64 15.39
CA ILE A 26 -9.94 -31.74 16.43
C ILE A 26 -11.40 -32.09 16.73
N ARG A 27 -11.69 -32.36 18.00
CA ARG A 27 -12.99 -32.75 18.52
C ARG A 27 -13.54 -31.67 19.45
N LYS A 28 -14.83 -31.77 19.78
CA LYS A 28 -15.55 -30.77 20.59
C LYS A 28 -14.95 -30.58 22.00
N ASP A 29 -14.50 -31.66 22.62
CA ASP A 29 -13.84 -31.70 23.94
C ASP A 29 -12.50 -30.95 23.96
N HIS A 30 -11.88 -30.72 22.81
CA HIS A 30 -10.68 -29.89 22.69
C HIS A 30 -10.96 -28.39 22.75
N TYR A 31 -12.23 -27.97 22.82
CA TYR A 31 -12.62 -26.56 22.86
C TYR A 31 -13.05 -26.13 24.26
N VAL A 32 -12.49 -25.02 24.73
CA VAL A 32 -12.94 -24.31 25.93
C VAL A 32 -13.71 -23.05 25.54
N GLN A 33 -14.62 -22.60 26.40
CA GLN A 33 -15.21 -21.28 26.29
C GLN A 33 -14.29 -20.27 26.94
N GLN A 34 -13.92 -19.24 26.19
CA GLN A 34 -13.15 -18.13 26.71
C GLN A 34 -13.87 -16.83 26.35
N GLU A 35 -13.92 -15.90 27.29
CA GLU A 35 -14.37 -14.56 27.00
C GLU A 35 -13.29 -13.83 26.17
N ARG A 36 -13.67 -13.34 24.98
CA ARG A 36 -12.80 -12.52 24.13
C ARG A 36 -13.54 -11.32 23.60
N TRP A 37 -12.81 -10.22 23.42
CA TRP A 37 -13.30 -9.09 22.66
C TRP A 37 -13.47 -9.51 21.19
N VAL A 38 -14.69 -9.42 20.66
CA VAL A 38 -14.99 -9.75 19.27
C VAL A 38 -15.30 -8.46 18.54
N SER A 39 -14.33 -8.02 17.73
CA SER A 39 -14.38 -6.73 17.02
C SER A 39 -15.61 -6.53 16.14
N GLU A 40 -16.12 -7.61 15.55
CA GLU A 40 -17.29 -7.65 14.67
C GLU A 40 -18.58 -7.29 15.41
N TYR A 41 -18.58 -7.41 16.74
CA TYR A 41 -19.70 -7.03 17.61
C TYR A 41 -19.38 -5.87 18.54
N ALA A 42 -18.13 -5.38 18.53
CA ALA A 42 -17.60 -4.39 19.48
C ALA A 42 -17.98 -4.70 20.94
N ARG A 43 -17.86 -5.98 21.35
CA ARG A 43 -18.13 -6.42 22.73
C ARG A 43 -17.40 -7.72 23.08
N TYR A 44 -17.28 -7.98 24.38
CA TYR A 44 -16.85 -9.27 24.91
C TYR A 44 -17.91 -10.35 24.68
N LYS A 45 -17.47 -11.53 24.27
CA LYS A 45 -18.32 -12.72 24.09
C LYS A 45 -17.57 -13.99 24.47
N GLN A 46 -18.35 -14.96 24.96
CA GLN A 46 -17.90 -16.35 25.08
C GLN A 46 -17.70 -16.95 23.68
N VAL A 47 -16.45 -17.25 23.34
CA VAL A 47 -16.05 -17.88 22.09
C VAL A 47 -15.40 -19.24 22.36
N HIS A 48 -15.63 -20.19 21.45
CA HIS A 48 -15.00 -21.51 21.52
C HIS A 48 -13.59 -21.43 20.94
N VAL A 49 -12.59 -21.68 21.79
CA VAL A 49 -11.17 -21.66 21.45
C VAL A 49 -10.53 -22.99 21.78
N LEU A 50 -9.47 -23.36 21.07
CA LEU A 50 -8.76 -24.61 21.37
C LEU A 50 -8.08 -24.51 22.74
N ALA A 51 -8.30 -25.54 23.56
CA ALA A 51 -7.66 -25.69 24.86
C ALA A 51 -6.16 -25.92 24.67
N ALA A 52 -5.35 -25.29 25.53
CA ALA A 52 -3.91 -25.43 25.54
C ALA A 52 -3.45 -26.29 26.73
N PRO A 53 -2.51 -27.23 26.57
CA PRO A 53 -2.01 -27.84 25.32
C PRO A 53 -2.92 -28.99 24.82
N LEU A 54 -2.97 -29.21 23.51
CA LEU A 54 -3.69 -30.38 22.94
C LEU A 54 -2.81 -31.65 23.00
N PRO A 55 -3.39 -32.82 23.30
CA PRO A 55 -2.62 -34.06 23.51
C PRO A 55 -2.07 -34.70 22.21
N PHE A 56 -2.17 -34.05 21.04
CA PHE A 56 -1.66 -34.57 19.78
C PHE A 56 -0.29 -33.96 19.48
N HIS A 57 0.76 -34.79 19.47
CA HIS A 57 2.10 -34.38 19.01
C HIS A 57 2.02 -33.72 17.62
N GLY A 58 2.52 -32.49 17.52
CA GLY A 58 2.59 -31.72 16.28
C GLY A 58 1.43 -30.76 16.01
N VAL A 59 0.40 -30.70 16.87
CA VAL A 59 -0.51 -29.55 16.89
C VAL A 59 0.08 -28.57 17.90
N GLU A 60 1.12 -27.85 17.48
CA GLU A 60 1.48 -26.60 18.14
C GLU A 60 0.20 -25.79 18.33
N LEU A 61 0.15 -25.00 19.40
CA LEU A 61 -0.94 -24.09 19.76
C LEU A 61 -1.22 -23.09 18.65
N ASN A 62 -1.82 -23.57 17.57
CA ASN A 62 -1.90 -22.83 16.34
C ASN A 62 -3.28 -22.20 16.33
N PRO A 63 -3.40 -20.86 16.47
CA PRO A 63 -4.68 -20.16 16.49
C PRO A 63 -5.50 -20.35 15.20
N PHE A 64 -4.97 -21.07 14.23
CA PHE A 64 -5.52 -21.35 12.91
C PHE A 64 -6.16 -22.75 12.80
N PHE A 65 -6.53 -23.39 13.90
CA PHE A 65 -7.26 -24.68 13.92
C PHE A 65 -6.51 -25.82 13.20
N GLY A 66 -5.18 -25.82 13.29
CA GLY A 66 -4.32 -26.79 12.64
C GLY A 66 -4.13 -26.60 11.13
N TYR A 67 -4.74 -25.57 10.52
CA TYR A 67 -4.46 -25.19 9.14
C TYR A 67 -3.16 -24.38 9.03
N ASN A 68 -2.49 -24.49 7.88
CA ASN A 68 -1.39 -23.60 7.54
C ASN A 68 -1.97 -22.19 7.27
N PRO A 69 -1.46 -21.13 7.92
CA PRO A 69 -1.96 -19.77 7.71
C PRO A 69 -1.82 -19.29 6.26
N VAL A 70 -0.84 -19.78 5.50
CA VAL A 70 -0.67 -19.48 4.07
C VAL A 70 -1.82 -20.07 3.25
N ASP A 71 -2.26 -21.29 3.56
CA ASP A 71 -3.40 -21.91 2.87
C ASP A 71 -4.71 -21.19 3.19
N LEU A 72 -4.90 -20.75 4.44
CA LEU A 72 -6.01 -19.89 4.83
C LEU A 72 -5.98 -18.55 4.11
N TYR A 73 -4.79 -17.97 3.94
CA TYR A 73 -4.60 -16.75 3.18
C TYR A 73 -4.98 -16.96 1.70
N LYS A 74 -4.62 -18.08 1.07
CA LYS A 74 -4.98 -18.41 -0.32
C LYS A 74 -6.49 -18.63 -0.58
N LEU A 75 -7.33 -18.61 0.46
CA LEU A 75 -8.79 -18.62 0.30
C LEU A 75 -9.35 -17.31 -0.27
N GLU A 76 -8.56 -16.23 -0.28
CA GLU A 76 -8.93 -14.91 -0.85
C GLU A 76 -10.15 -14.24 -0.17
N VAL A 77 -10.54 -14.70 1.01
CA VAL A 77 -11.58 -14.08 1.84
C VAL A 77 -10.97 -12.98 2.69
N ARG A 78 -10.91 -11.75 2.15
CA ARG A 78 -10.19 -10.61 2.75
C ARG A 78 -11.06 -9.65 3.56
N SER A 79 -12.37 -9.88 3.62
CA SER A 79 -13.31 -9.03 4.36
C SER A 79 -14.51 -9.83 4.86
N LEU A 80 -15.29 -9.23 5.76
CA LEU A 80 -16.56 -9.82 6.19
C LEU A 80 -17.56 -9.98 5.03
N ASP A 81 -17.56 -9.08 4.06
CA ASP A 81 -18.44 -9.18 2.90
C ASP A 81 -18.00 -10.30 1.96
N ALA A 82 -16.70 -10.44 1.71
CA ALA A 82 -16.16 -11.60 1.00
C ALA A 82 -16.49 -12.92 1.72
N ALA A 83 -16.52 -12.91 3.06
CA ALA A 83 -16.93 -14.08 3.84
C ALA A 83 -18.42 -14.39 3.66
N LYS A 84 -19.29 -13.37 3.56
CA LYS A 84 -20.72 -13.57 3.25
C LYS A 84 -20.91 -14.20 1.88
N ASP A 85 -20.19 -13.70 0.87
CA ASP A 85 -20.27 -14.22 -0.49
C ASP A 85 -19.75 -15.66 -0.57
N ALA A 86 -18.64 -15.95 0.12
CA ALA A 86 -18.08 -17.28 0.22
C ALA A 86 -19.06 -18.28 0.88
N VAL A 87 -19.78 -17.89 1.92
CA VAL A 87 -20.78 -18.76 2.58
C VAL A 87 -22.03 -18.91 1.71
N ARG A 88 -22.54 -17.82 1.14
CA ARG A 88 -23.77 -17.81 0.32
C ARG A 88 -23.67 -18.77 -0.86
N GLY A 89 -22.54 -18.77 -1.57
CA GLY A 89 -22.32 -19.66 -2.72
C GLY A 89 -22.28 -21.15 -2.36
N ARG A 90 -22.13 -21.50 -1.07
CA ARG A 90 -21.95 -22.88 -0.59
C ARG A 90 -23.16 -23.44 0.17
N ARG A 91 -24.08 -22.58 0.60
CA ARG A 91 -25.27 -22.96 1.37
C ARG A 91 -26.53 -22.29 0.84
N PRO A 92 -26.92 -22.59 -0.42
CA PRO A 92 -28.17 -22.06 -0.98
C PRO A 92 -29.34 -22.62 -0.18
N GLY A 93 -30.13 -21.75 0.46
CA GLY A 93 -31.29 -22.14 1.25
C GLY A 93 -31.20 -21.83 2.75
N GLU A 94 -30.03 -21.46 3.28
CA GLU A 94 -29.95 -20.94 4.64
C GLU A 94 -30.54 -19.52 4.73
N SER A 95 -31.19 -19.21 5.86
CA SER A 95 -31.73 -17.86 6.10
C SER A 95 -30.61 -16.82 6.16
N GLN A 96 -30.92 -15.56 5.82
CA GLN A 96 -29.93 -14.47 5.87
C GLN A 96 -29.26 -14.32 7.24
N GLN A 97 -30.01 -14.59 8.32
CA GLN A 97 -29.49 -14.57 9.68
C GLN A 97 -28.47 -15.69 9.92
N ALA A 98 -28.74 -16.91 9.45
CA ALA A 98 -27.83 -18.04 9.53
C ALA A 98 -26.55 -17.80 8.71
N LEU A 99 -26.69 -17.33 7.47
CA LEU A 99 -25.57 -16.95 6.60
C LEU A 99 -24.69 -15.89 7.25
N THR A 100 -25.28 -14.84 7.80
CA THR A 100 -24.54 -13.76 8.49
C THR A 100 -23.79 -14.29 9.71
N ARG A 101 -24.41 -15.18 10.50
CA ARG A 101 -23.76 -15.80 11.66
C ARG A 101 -22.54 -16.63 11.24
N ARG A 102 -22.66 -17.42 10.16
CA ARG A 102 -21.54 -18.23 9.63
C ARG A 102 -20.43 -17.39 9.02
N ALA A 103 -20.78 -16.35 8.25
CA ALA A 103 -19.81 -15.43 7.68
C ALA A 103 -18.96 -14.74 8.76
N ARG A 104 -19.60 -14.34 9.88
CA ARG A 104 -18.88 -13.78 11.04
C ARG A 104 -17.95 -14.80 11.70
N LEU A 105 -18.40 -16.05 11.86
CA LEU A 105 -17.55 -17.13 12.37
C LEU A 105 -16.34 -17.36 11.46
N LEU A 106 -16.57 -17.50 10.15
CA LEU A 106 -15.52 -17.67 9.15
C LEU A 106 -14.51 -16.51 9.23
N TRP A 107 -14.99 -15.27 9.22
CA TRP A 107 -14.14 -14.08 9.27
C TRP A 107 -13.30 -14.03 10.55
N SER A 108 -13.91 -14.26 11.72
CA SER A 108 -13.19 -14.25 13.01
C SER A 108 -12.07 -15.28 13.10
N ARG A 109 -12.13 -16.34 12.28
CA ARG A 109 -11.15 -17.44 12.24
C ARG A 109 -10.08 -17.22 11.17
N LEU A 110 -10.44 -16.61 10.05
CA LEU A 110 -9.50 -16.29 8.97
C LEU A 110 -8.68 -15.04 9.24
N ARG A 111 -9.29 -14.02 9.85
CA ARG A 111 -8.64 -12.73 10.09
C ARG A 111 -7.30 -12.86 10.83
N PRO A 112 -7.16 -13.64 11.91
CA PRO A 112 -5.87 -13.83 12.58
C PRO A 112 -4.80 -14.43 11.66
N ALA A 113 -5.17 -15.38 10.80
CA ALA A 113 -4.25 -15.97 9.83
C ALA A 113 -3.81 -14.96 8.77
N ILE A 114 -4.73 -14.09 8.33
CA ILE A 114 -4.44 -13.03 7.36
C ILE A 114 -3.49 -12.00 7.97
N GLU A 115 -3.75 -11.54 9.19
CA GLU A 115 -2.88 -10.61 9.92
C GLU A 115 -1.52 -11.24 10.19
N HIS A 116 -1.47 -12.53 10.53
CA HIS A 116 -0.23 -13.27 10.71
C HIS A 116 0.61 -13.29 9.42
N VAL A 117 0.04 -13.71 8.29
CA VAL A 117 0.75 -13.73 6.99
C VAL A 117 1.20 -12.33 6.57
N LYS A 118 0.40 -11.28 6.80
CA LYS A 118 0.81 -9.91 6.52
C LYS A 118 1.97 -9.43 7.40
N LYS A 119 2.04 -9.91 8.64
CA LYS A 119 3.09 -9.54 9.59
C LYS A 119 4.38 -10.31 9.39
N THR A 120 4.30 -11.63 9.18
CA THR A 120 5.47 -12.49 9.02
C THR A 120 5.97 -12.53 7.58
N GLY A 121 5.07 -12.32 6.62
CA GLY A 121 5.29 -12.56 5.21
C GLY A 121 5.40 -14.03 4.84
N THR A 122 5.49 -14.26 3.54
CA THR A 122 5.68 -15.56 2.88
C THR A 122 6.24 -15.29 1.47
N THR A 123 6.44 -16.32 0.65
CA THR A 123 6.68 -16.16 -0.78
C THR A 123 5.57 -15.36 -1.46
N GLY A 124 5.95 -14.25 -2.06
CA GLY A 124 5.04 -13.34 -2.76
C GLY A 124 5.70 -11.98 -2.96
N ALA A 125 4.87 -10.96 -3.16
CA ALA A 125 5.35 -9.60 -3.32
C ALA A 125 5.56 -8.90 -1.97
N TRP A 126 6.69 -8.23 -1.86
CA TRP A 126 7.07 -7.36 -0.76
C TRP A 126 7.12 -5.93 -1.30
N CYS A 127 6.40 -5.03 -0.64
CA CYS A 127 6.40 -3.60 -0.95
C CYS A 127 7.52 -2.92 -0.17
N ILE A 128 8.32 -2.15 -0.89
CA ILE A 128 9.52 -1.50 -0.37
C ILE A 128 9.44 0.00 -0.61
N SER A 129 9.53 0.78 0.46
CA SER A 129 9.55 2.23 0.40
C SER A 129 10.82 2.78 1.04
N PHE A 130 11.45 3.72 0.35
CA PHE A 130 12.65 4.42 0.82
C PHE A 130 12.23 5.70 1.53
N LYS A 131 12.47 5.78 2.85
CA LYS A 131 11.95 6.89 3.69
C LYS A 131 12.53 8.26 3.35
N ALA A 132 13.74 8.32 2.81
CA ALA A 132 14.48 9.57 2.62
C ALA A 132 14.84 9.83 1.16
N PHE A 133 14.02 9.39 0.20
CA PHE A 133 14.24 9.76 -1.20
C PHE A 133 13.94 11.26 -1.39
N ASP A 134 14.95 12.06 -1.07
CA ASP A 134 14.93 13.49 -0.81
C ASP A 134 15.10 14.32 -2.09
N TRP A 135 14.27 14.01 -3.09
CA TRP A 135 14.02 14.89 -4.24
C TRP A 135 12.63 15.55 -4.14
N GLY A 136 12.10 15.73 -2.92
CA GLY A 136 10.73 16.22 -2.72
C GLY A 136 9.63 15.28 -3.24
N HIS A 137 10.00 14.07 -3.65
CA HIS A 137 9.15 13.13 -4.36
C HIS A 137 9.37 11.73 -3.81
N PRO A 138 8.74 11.40 -2.66
CA PRO A 138 8.66 10.01 -2.26
C PRO A 138 8.03 9.26 -3.42
N LEU A 139 8.65 8.17 -3.87
CA LEU A 139 7.94 7.09 -4.53
C LEU A 139 6.87 6.63 -3.53
N ARG A 140 5.73 7.34 -3.49
CA ARG A 140 4.61 7.09 -2.57
C ARG A 140 4.07 5.68 -2.76
N CYS A 141 4.30 5.13 -3.94
CA CYS A 141 4.03 3.76 -4.32
C CYS A 141 5.36 3.02 -4.19
N GLY A 142 5.59 2.31 -3.07
CA GLY A 142 6.78 1.48 -2.91
C GLY A 142 6.97 0.50 -4.08
N LEU A 143 8.20 0.04 -4.28
CA LEU A 143 8.53 -0.98 -5.28
C LEU A 143 8.14 -2.36 -4.78
N TYR A 144 7.65 -3.20 -5.68
CA TYR A 144 7.22 -4.56 -5.39
C TYR A 144 8.28 -5.56 -5.84
N PHE A 145 8.78 -6.35 -4.90
CA PHE A 145 9.75 -7.41 -5.18
C PHE A 145 9.15 -8.76 -4.85
N HIS A 146 9.22 -9.69 -5.80
CA HIS A 146 8.86 -11.06 -5.53
C HIS A 146 10.01 -11.76 -4.79
N ALA A 147 9.76 -12.21 -3.57
CA ALA A 147 10.76 -12.89 -2.76
C ALA A 147 10.10 -13.87 -1.76
N ASP A 148 10.89 -14.86 -1.33
CA ASP A 148 10.46 -15.84 -0.32
C ASP A 148 10.45 -15.26 1.10
N THR A 149 11.27 -14.25 1.36
CA THR A 149 11.47 -13.66 2.69
C THR A 149 11.68 -12.15 2.62
N ALA A 150 11.45 -11.48 3.75
CA ALA A 150 11.75 -10.06 3.90
C ALA A 150 13.21 -9.73 3.57
N ALA A 151 14.15 -10.56 4.05
CA ALA A 151 15.57 -10.39 3.81
C ALA A 151 15.93 -10.55 2.32
N GLY A 152 15.28 -11.49 1.62
CA GLY A 152 15.43 -11.64 0.18
C GLY A 152 14.93 -10.41 -0.59
N ALA A 153 13.78 -9.87 -0.20
CA ALA A 153 13.26 -8.63 -0.78
C ALA A 153 14.17 -7.43 -0.49
N GLU A 154 14.71 -7.33 0.73
CA GLU A 154 15.67 -6.29 1.13
C GLU A 154 16.93 -6.35 0.29
N ALA A 155 17.50 -7.54 0.09
CA ALA A 155 18.71 -7.73 -0.71
C ALA A 155 18.50 -7.26 -2.16
N GLN A 156 17.35 -7.60 -2.76
CA GLN A 156 16.99 -7.11 -4.10
C GLN A 156 16.83 -5.59 -4.13
N ALA A 157 16.16 -5.00 -3.13
CA ALA A 157 16.02 -3.54 -3.05
C ALA A 157 17.35 -2.83 -2.88
N ARG A 158 18.24 -3.33 -2.02
CA ARG A 158 19.59 -2.78 -1.82
C ARG A 158 20.44 -2.86 -3.08
N PHE A 159 20.28 -3.93 -3.87
CA PHE A 159 20.97 -4.07 -5.16
C PHE A 159 20.57 -2.97 -6.15
N ILE A 160 19.28 -2.63 -6.24
CA ILE A 160 18.80 -1.61 -7.18
C ILE A 160 18.79 -0.19 -6.61
N ALA A 161 18.90 -0.02 -5.29
CA ALA A 161 18.86 1.28 -4.61
C ALA A 161 19.81 2.33 -5.25
N PRO A 162 21.07 2.02 -5.60
CA PRO A 162 21.95 2.98 -6.26
C PRO A 162 21.45 3.42 -7.64
N MET A 163 20.82 2.52 -8.40
CA MET A 163 20.24 2.85 -9.72
C MET A 163 19.06 3.80 -9.60
N LEU A 164 18.35 3.72 -8.47
CA LEU A 164 17.28 4.64 -8.13
C LEU A 164 17.81 5.95 -7.57
N GLY A 165 19.10 6.09 -7.27
CA GLY A 165 19.68 7.26 -6.61
C GLY A 165 19.56 7.25 -5.08
N ALA A 166 19.19 6.11 -4.48
CA ALA A 166 19.10 5.97 -3.03
C ALA A 166 20.47 5.64 -2.45
N SER A 167 20.83 6.31 -1.34
CA SER A 167 22.08 6.01 -0.66
C SER A 167 22.03 4.63 0.04
N PRO A 168 23.16 3.92 0.17
CA PRO A 168 23.21 2.62 0.86
C PRO A 168 22.75 2.67 2.33
N GLU A 169 22.88 3.84 2.96
CA GLU A 169 22.52 4.09 4.36
C GLU A 169 21.04 4.44 4.55
N MET A 170 20.29 4.61 3.46
CA MET A 170 18.89 5.01 3.52
C MET A 170 18.04 3.94 4.22
N GLN A 171 17.18 4.39 5.14
CA GLN A 171 16.23 3.49 5.79
C GLN A 171 15.19 2.98 4.78
N ILE A 172 15.07 1.66 4.72
CA ILE A 172 14.13 0.94 3.87
C ILE A 172 13.00 0.40 4.75
N ASP A 173 11.76 0.77 4.43
CA ASP A 173 10.57 0.13 5.00
C ASP A 173 10.11 -1.00 4.07
N ILE A 174 9.96 -2.20 4.64
CA ILE A 174 9.63 -3.42 3.90
C ILE A 174 8.39 -4.03 4.53
N ASN A 175 7.35 -4.22 3.72
CA ASN A 175 6.09 -4.82 4.16
C ASN A 175 5.64 -5.89 3.18
N PHE A 176 5.13 -7.02 3.68
CA PHE A 176 4.52 -8.02 2.81
C PHE A 176 3.25 -7.46 2.16
N HIS A 177 3.17 -7.52 0.85
CA HIS A 177 2.03 -7.01 0.08
C HIS A 177 0.97 -8.09 -0.10
N ASP A 178 1.31 -9.14 -0.87
CA ASP A 178 0.37 -10.21 -1.19
C ASP A 178 1.10 -11.45 -1.76
N ILE A 179 0.40 -12.60 -1.80
CA ILE A 179 0.86 -13.80 -2.51
C ILE A 179 0.45 -13.65 -3.98
N ILE A 180 1.37 -13.12 -4.78
CA ILE A 180 1.20 -12.91 -6.23
C ILE A 180 2.40 -13.45 -6.99
N THR A 181 2.28 -13.63 -8.29
CA THR A 181 3.37 -14.12 -9.13
C THR A 181 4.42 -13.02 -9.40
N PRO A 182 5.63 -13.39 -9.86
CA PRO A 182 6.62 -12.41 -10.31
C PRO A 182 6.09 -11.49 -11.41
N ASP A 183 5.31 -12.02 -12.35
CA ASP A 183 4.72 -11.24 -13.44
C ASP A 183 3.72 -10.19 -12.92
N GLU A 184 2.91 -10.57 -11.93
CA GLU A 184 1.97 -9.64 -11.28
C GLU A 184 2.71 -8.56 -10.48
N ALA A 185 3.78 -8.90 -9.76
CA ALA A 185 4.63 -7.93 -9.07
C ALA A 185 5.28 -6.94 -10.07
N SER A 186 5.78 -7.44 -11.21
CA SER A 186 6.30 -6.61 -12.29
C SER A 186 5.23 -5.66 -12.87
N ARG A 187 4.00 -6.15 -13.05
CA ARG A 187 2.86 -5.34 -13.48
C ARG A 187 2.52 -4.24 -12.47
N LEU A 188 2.58 -4.52 -11.17
CA LEU A 188 2.40 -3.51 -10.11
C LEU A 188 3.49 -2.42 -10.19
N ASN A 189 4.75 -2.81 -10.41
CA ASN A 189 5.83 -1.86 -10.64
C ASN A 189 5.59 -1.00 -11.87
N GLY A 190 5.22 -1.60 -13.01
CA GLY A 190 4.91 -0.86 -14.24
C GLY A 190 3.78 0.16 -14.04
N ALA A 191 2.73 -0.22 -13.30
CA ALA A 191 1.63 0.69 -12.96
C ALA A 191 2.08 1.84 -12.04
N ALA A 192 2.92 1.54 -11.03
CA ALA A 192 3.47 2.54 -10.12
C ALA A 192 4.38 3.53 -10.85
N VAL A 193 5.30 3.03 -11.69
CA VAL A 193 6.22 3.85 -12.51
C VAL A 193 5.44 4.74 -13.46
N ASN A 194 4.45 4.20 -14.19
CA ASN A 194 3.63 5.00 -15.12
C ASN A 194 2.87 6.11 -14.38
N ARG A 195 2.35 5.84 -13.18
CA ARG A 195 1.69 6.88 -12.37
C ARG A 195 2.67 7.98 -11.99
N THR A 196 3.83 7.63 -11.45
CA THR A 196 4.85 8.60 -11.04
C THR A 196 5.39 9.39 -12.23
N LEU A 197 5.64 8.74 -13.37
CA LEU A 197 6.09 9.41 -14.60
C LEU A 197 5.08 10.45 -15.06
N ASN A 198 3.79 10.09 -15.12
CA ASN A 198 2.73 11.02 -15.51
C ASN A 198 2.60 12.21 -14.54
N GLU A 199 2.77 11.98 -13.23
CA GLU A 199 2.80 13.06 -12.24
C GLU A 199 3.99 13.99 -12.46
N LYS A 200 5.19 13.44 -12.70
CA LYS A 200 6.41 14.22 -12.97
C LYS A 200 6.32 15.02 -14.27
N LEU A 201 5.79 14.42 -15.34
CA LEU A 201 5.60 15.12 -16.61
C LEU A 201 4.66 16.33 -16.47
N ARG A 202 3.59 16.21 -15.67
CA ARG A 202 2.70 17.35 -15.38
C ARG A 202 3.41 18.44 -14.58
N GLU A 203 4.23 18.06 -13.61
CA GLU A 203 5.01 19.00 -12.82
C GLU A 203 6.05 19.76 -13.66
N ILE A 204 6.77 19.05 -14.53
CA ILE A 204 7.71 19.64 -15.51
C ILE A 204 6.98 20.66 -16.39
N ALA A 205 5.85 20.30 -16.98
CA ALA A 205 5.07 21.22 -17.81
C ALA A 205 4.62 22.48 -17.04
N GLY A 206 4.25 22.32 -15.76
CA GLY A 206 3.94 23.44 -14.87
C GLY A 206 5.15 24.35 -14.60
N LEU A 207 6.32 23.77 -14.38
CA LEU A 207 7.57 24.51 -14.16
C LEU A 207 8.03 25.25 -15.43
N GLU A 208 7.93 24.63 -16.60
CA GLU A 208 8.24 25.26 -17.89
C GLU A 208 7.35 26.49 -18.14
N THR A 209 6.06 26.37 -17.82
CA THR A 209 5.11 27.49 -17.93
C THR A 209 5.52 28.66 -17.02
N ARG A 210 5.88 28.37 -15.75
CA ARG A 210 6.35 29.39 -14.81
C ARG A 210 7.65 30.06 -15.26
N LEU A 211 8.59 29.27 -15.79
CA LEU A 211 9.85 29.77 -16.31
C LEU A 211 9.63 30.71 -17.50
N LYS A 212 8.70 30.38 -18.41
CA LYS A 212 8.33 31.25 -19.53
C LYS A 212 7.77 32.59 -19.05
N SER A 213 6.80 32.57 -18.12
CA SER A 213 6.24 33.81 -17.56
C SER A 213 7.29 34.66 -16.85
N ALA A 214 8.24 34.05 -16.14
CA ALA A 214 9.34 34.77 -15.49
C ALA A 214 10.27 35.44 -16.50
N ARG A 215 10.57 34.79 -17.63
CA ARG A 215 11.37 35.37 -18.73
C ARG A 215 10.68 36.59 -19.34
N GLU A 216 9.38 36.49 -19.64
CA GLU A 216 8.59 37.60 -20.18
C GLU A 216 8.54 38.80 -19.21
N ALA A 217 8.43 38.54 -17.90
CA ALA A 217 8.47 39.60 -16.90
C ALA A 217 9.85 40.30 -16.81
N ALA A 218 10.94 39.53 -16.89
CA ALA A 218 12.30 40.06 -16.89
C ALA A 218 12.59 40.93 -18.13
N GLU A 219 12.06 40.54 -19.29
CA GLU A 219 12.19 41.30 -20.53
C GLU A 219 11.44 42.64 -20.46
N LYS A 220 10.21 42.64 -19.94
CA LYS A 220 9.46 43.89 -19.66
C LYS A 220 10.19 44.84 -18.71
N LEU A 221 10.84 44.30 -17.67
CA LEU A 221 11.65 45.09 -16.75
C LEU A 221 12.89 45.68 -17.45
N ARG A 222 13.56 44.91 -18.33
CA ARG A 222 14.67 45.42 -19.15
C ARG A 222 14.23 46.55 -20.08
N GLU A 223 13.09 46.40 -20.76
CA GLU A 223 12.53 47.46 -21.60
C GLU A 223 12.23 48.72 -20.79
N THR A 224 11.67 48.57 -19.59
CA THR A 224 11.35 49.70 -18.70
C THR A 224 12.61 50.39 -18.21
N ALA A 225 13.64 49.62 -17.81
CA ALA A 225 14.94 50.17 -17.43
C ALA A 225 15.62 50.91 -18.60
N GLY A 226 15.53 50.37 -19.82
CA GLY A 226 16.03 51.05 -21.03
C GLY A 226 15.31 52.37 -21.32
N LYS A 227 13.98 52.39 -21.19
CA LYS A 227 13.18 53.63 -21.32
C LYS A 227 13.54 54.65 -20.25
N MET A 228 13.72 54.22 -19.00
CA MET A 228 14.14 55.09 -17.90
C MET A 228 15.54 55.67 -18.13
N MET A 229 16.52 54.86 -18.55
CA MET A 229 17.86 55.35 -18.90
C MET A 229 17.83 56.35 -20.05
N GLY A 230 17.04 56.09 -21.10
CA GLY A 230 16.86 57.03 -22.21
C GLY A 230 16.25 58.36 -21.76
N ALA A 231 15.24 58.32 -20.89
CA ALA A 231 14.63 59.52 -20.31
C ALA A 231 15.61 60.32 -19.43
N VAL A 232 16.42 59.63 -18.61
CA VAL A 232 17.45 60.27 -17.77
C VAL A 232 18.57 60.89 -18.62
N MET A 233 18.98 60.25 -19.72
CA MET A 233 19.95 60.84 -20.64
C MET A 233 19.42 62.10 -21.30
N LEU A 234 18.15 62.10 -21.75
CA LEU A 234 17.52 63.29 -22.35
C LEU A 234 17.48 64.47 -21.39
N LEU A 235 17.15 64.23 -20.11
CA LEU A 235 17.15 65.26 -19.06
C LEU A 235 18.55 65.82 -18.75
N ASN A 236 19.62 65.06 -19.04
CA ASN A 236 21.01 65.50 -18.85
C ASN A 236 21.63 66.11 -20.12
N THR A 237 20.91 66.12 -21.25
CA THR A 237 21.36 66.68 -22.54
C THR A 237 20.59 67.93 -22.96
N GLU A 238 19.71 68.48 -22.11
CA GLU A 238 19.19 69.83 -22.34
C GLU A 238 20.34 70.83 -22.13
N GLU A 239 21.00 71.20 -23.23
CA GLU A 239 21.80 72.43 -23.33
C GLU A 239 20.92 73.62 -22.91
N GLU A 240 21.44 74.46 -22.01
CA GLU A 240 20.82 75.71 -21.62
C GLU A 240 20.48 76.54 -22.87
N PRO A 241 19.25 77.07 -23.01
CA PRO A 241 18.98 78.00 -24.10
C PRO A 241 19.78 79.28 -23.84
N ASP A 242 20.75 79.52 -24.71
CA ASP A 242 21.61 80.70 -24.77
C ASP A 242 20.74 81.97 -24.70
N ALA A 243 20.69 82.55 -23.50
CA ALA A 243 19.89 83.72 -23.20
C ALA A 243 20.73 84.97 -23.43
N GLY A 244 20.55 85.56 -24.62
CA GLY A 244 20.70 86.99 -24.83
C GLY A 244 22.06 87.46 -25.29
N GLU A 245 22.09 88.04 -26.50
CA GLU A 245 22.43 89.45 -26.71
C GLU A 245 22.22 89.79 -28.19
N LYS A 246 21.20 90.61 -28.47
CA LYS A 246 21.24 91.52 -29.61
C LYS A 246 21.18 92.92 -29.05
N GLU A 247 22.36 93.50 -28.90
CA GLU A 247 22.58 94.92 -28.66
C GLU A 247 21.90 95.76 -29.75
N ALA A 248 21.39 96.90 -29.31
CA ALA A 248 20.93 97.97 -30.16
C ALA A 248 22.12 98.77 -30.68
N GLU A 249 22.17 98.99 -31.99
CA GLU A 249 22.55 100.26 -32.64
C GLU A 249 22.05 100.28 -34.09
#